data_AF-A0A3N1UG28-F1
#
_entry.id   AF-A0A3N1UG28-F1
#
_cell.length_a   1.000
_cell.length_b   1.000
_cell.length_c   1.000
_cell.angle_alpha   90.00
_cell.angle_beta   90.00
_cell.angle_gamma   90.00
#
_symmetry.space_group_name_H-M   'P 1'
#
loop_
_entity.id
_entity.type
_entity.pdbx_description
1 polymer ?
#
loop_
_entity_poly.entity_id
_entity_poly.type
_entity_poly.pdbx_seq_one_letter_code
_entity_poly.pdbx_strand_id
1 'polypeptide(L)'
;MTHAHRRLAEAATAGAEHEVMSLGQRVSAQWFFNDVRAAVSAVRGSWPLACEVFADLGSMDAVTAHVDALRRPHPERTMALGDGRVARTFGHPPADPLPAAALMALTVAILDDPSGHHTLLPLLSALPSTSTAHIRLRQHAPHCSPMMTAVLRGSVRLPHKAVG
;
A
#
# COMPACT_ATOMS: atom_id res chain seq x y z
N MET A 1 -0.65 22.54 -0.20
CA MET A 1 -0.22 21.39 0.63
C MET A 1 -1.27 20.31 0.53
N THR A 2 -0.90 19.11 0.06
CA THR A 2 -1.84 18.04 -0.28
C THR A 2 -2.50 17.44 0.97
N HIS A 3 -3.79 17.11 0.88
CA HIS A 3 -4.58 16.51 1.96
C HIS A 3 -3.87 15.32 2.63
N ALA A 4 -3.21 14.47 1.84
CA ALA A 4 -2.43 13.34 2.33
C ALA A 4 -1.27 13.74 3.26
N HIS A 5 -0.53 14.81 2.95
CA HIS A 5 0.55 15.28 3.81
C HIS A 5 0.01 15.75 5.16
N ARG A 6 -1.08 16.52 5.14
CA ARG A 6 -1.75 16.97 6.37
C ARG A 6 -2.23 15.78 7.21
N ARG A 7 -2.82 14.77 6.57
CA ARG A 7 -3.31 13.56 7.24
C ARG A 7 -2.21 12.80 7.97
N LEU A 8 -1.07 12.61 7.32
CA LEU A 8 0.09 11.95 7.90
C LEU A 8 0.71 12.78 9.03
N ALA A 9 0.79 14.10 8.87
CA ALA A 9 1.31 15.00 9.89
C ALA A 9 0.41 15.00 11.15
N GLU A 10 -0.91 15.10 10.98
CA GLU A 10 -1.89 14.98 12.07
C GLU A 10 -1.69 13.68 12.84
N ALA A 11 -1.60 12.54 12.14
CA ALA A 11 -1.36 11.23 12.75
C ALA A 11 0.02 11.10 13.42
N ALA A 12 1.05 11.74 12.90
CA ALA A 12 2.39 11.73 13.50
C ALA A 12 2.47 12.56 14.80
N THR A 13 1.67 13.63 14.88
CA THR A 13 1.59 14.50 16.07
C THR A 13 0.54 14.06 17.08
N ALA A 14 -0.34 13.13 16.71
CA ALA A 14 -1.29 12.49 17.61
C ALA A 14 -0.52 11.77 18.72
N GLY A 15 -0.67 12.24 19.96
CA GLY A 15 -0.15 11.54 21.14
C GLY A 15 -0.77 10.15 21.30
N ALA A 16 -0.26 9.36 22.26
CA ALA A 16 -0.70 7.98 22.47
C ALA A 16 -2.21 7.80 22.70
N GLU A 17 -2.90 8.87 23.13
CA GLU A 17 -4.33 8.89 23.41
C GLU A 17 -5.20 9.40 22.25
N HIS A 18 -4.60 9.91 21.16
CA HIS A 18 -5.36 10.41 20.01
C HIS A 18 -5.58 9.33 18.97
N GLU A 19 -6.83 9.15 18.57
CA GLU A 19 -7.22 8.22 17.52
C GLU A 19 -7.36 8.93 16.16
N VAL A 20 -6.97 8.24 15.10
CA VAL A 20 -7.05 8.67 13.70
C VAL A 20 -8.04 7.75 12.98
N MET A 21 -8.75 8.26 11.97
CA MET A 21 -9.62 7.42 11.14
C MET A 21 -8.81 6.63 10.12
N SER A 22 -9.11 5.33 9.99
CA SER A 22 -8.62 4.43 8.96
C SER A 22 -9.74 3.46 8.58
N LEU A 23 -10.14 3.42 7.30
CA LEU A 23 -11.18 2.53 6.79
C LEU A 23 -12.49 2.59 7.62
N GLY A 24 -12.89 3.80 8.00
CA GLY A 24 -14.10 4.04 8.80
C GLY A 24 -13.98 3.68 10.28
N GLN A 25 -12.81 3.27 10.77
CA GLN A 25 -12.56 2.98 12.19
C GLN A 25 -11.60 3.98 12.82
N ARG A 26 -11.82 4.30 14.10
CA ARG A 26 -10.83 5.00 14.92
C ARG A 26 -9.74 4.03 15.34
N VAL A 27 -8.49 4.41 15.12
CA VAL A 27 -7.30 3.58 15.37
C VAL A 27 -6.18 4.43 15.96
N SER A 28 -5.25 3.80 16.68
CA SER A 28 -4.03 4.49 17.12
C SER A 28 -3.17 4.94 15.93
N ALA A 29 -2.32 5.94 16.13
CA ALA A 29 -1.36 6.39 15.12
C ALA A 29 -0.48 5.22 14.60
N GLN A 30 -0.07 4.31 15.49
CA GLN A 30 0.71 3.13 15.11
C GLN A 30 -0.06 2.22 14.12
N TRP A 31 -1.33 1.92 14.40
CA TRP A 31 -2.15 1.14 13.48
C TRP A 31 -2.41 1.88 12.17
N PHE A 32 -2.67 3.19 12.21
CA PHE A 32 -2.81 4.00 11.01
C PHE A 32 -1.57 3.93 10.10
N PHE A 33 -0.36 4.10 10.65
CA PHE A 33 0.87 3.99 9.85
C PHE A 33 1.11 2.57 9.32
N ASN A 34 0.69 1.54 10.05
CA ASN A 34 0.75 0.17 9.54
C ASN A 34 -0.25 -0.07 8.41
N ASP A 35 -1.43 0.53 8.47
CA ASP A 35 -2.44 0.50 7.41
C ASP A 35 -1.96 1.25 6.16
N VAL A 36 -1.32 2.42 6.33
CA VAL A 36 -0.66 3.16 5.22
C VAL A 36 0.36 2.27 4.51
N ARG A 37 1.24 1.58 5.27
CA ARG A 37 2.24 0.68 4.70
C ARG A 37 1.61 -0.50 3.94
N ALA A 38 0.52 -1.05 4.47
CA ALA A 38 -0.23 -2.13 3.83
C ALA A 38 -0.88 -1.65 2.52
N ALA A 39 -1.58 -0.52 2.55
CA ALA A 39 -2.26 0.05 1.40
C ALA A 39 -1.29 0.45 0.28
N VAL A 40 -0.17 1.09 0.59
CA VAL A 40 0.90 1.37 -0.39
C VAL A 40 1.41 0.09 -1.05
N SER A 41 1.61 -0.96 -0.27
CA SER A 41 2.09 -2.25 -0.76
C SER A 41 1.05 -2.93 -1.65
N ALA A 42 -0.25 -2.82 -1.31
CA ALA A 42 -1.35 -3.32 -2.13
C ALA A 42 -1.44 -2.57 -3.47
N VAL A 43 -1.42 -1.23 -3.44
CA VAL A 43 -1.45 -0.38 -4.64
C VAL A 43 -0.28 -0.69 -5.57
N ARG A 44 0.96 -0.68 -5.05
CA ARG A 44 2.17 -0.97 -5.86
C ARG A 44 2.19 -2.41 -6.36
N GLY A 45 1.82 -3.37 -5.50
CA GLY A 45 1.86 -4.79 -5.85
C GLY A 45 0.88 -5.15 -6.96
N SER A 46 -0.27 -4.48 -7.00
CA SER A 46 -1.38 -4.77 -7.92
C SER A 46 -1.29 -4.00 -9.24
N TRP A 47 -0.24 -3.21 -9.49
CA TRP A 47 -0.07 -2.55 -10.79
C TRP A 47 -0.04 -3.58 -11.93
N PRO A 48 -0.66 -3.35 -13.10
CA PRO A 48 -1.34 -2.12 -13.52
C PRO A 48 -2.80 -1.96 -13.04
N LEU A 49 -3.41 -2.96 -12.39
CA LEU A 49 -4.82 -2.87 -11.96
C LEU A 49 -5.12 -1.64 -11.09
N ALA A 50 -4.21 -1.29 -10.16
CA ALA A 50 -4.37 -0.08 -9.37
C ALA A 50 -4.44 1.20 -10.24
N CYS A 51 -3.71 1.26 -11.35
CA CYS A 51 -3.79 2.40 -12.27
C CYS A 51 -5.19 2.55 -12.88
N GLU A 52 -5.87 1.44 -13.17
CA GLU A 52 -7.22 1.43 -13.73
C GLU A 52 -8.26 1.90 -12.69
N VAL A 53 -8.10 1.44 -11.44
CA VAL A 53 -8.97 1.82 -10.32
C VAL A 53 -8.86 3.32 -9.99
N PHE A 54 -7.70 3.92 -10.24
CA PHE A 54 -7.40 5.31 -9.89
C PHE A 54 -7.14 6.19 -11.12
N ALA A 55 -7.70 5.83 -12.28
CA ALA A 55 -7.42 6.51 -13.55
C ALA A 55 -7.68 8.04 -13.51
N ASP A 56 -8.62 8.48 -12.68
CA ASP A 56 -9.00 9.90 -12.53
C ASP A 56 -8.04 10.70 -11.63
N LEU A 57 -7.12 10.03 -10.93
CA LEU A 57 -6.13 10.69 -10.09
C LEU A 57 -4.89 11.01 -10.93
N GLY A 58 -4.55 12.30 -11.06
CA GLY A 58 -3.42 12.73 -11.87
C GLY A 58 -2.07 12.10 -11.44
N SER A 59 -1.08 12.15 -12.34
CA SER A 59 0.29 11.63 -12.14
C SER A 59 0.44 10.10 -12.10
N MET A 60 -0.50 9.34 -12.68
CA MET A 60 -0.37 7.87 -12.77
C MET A 60 0.86 7.44 -13.58
N ASP A 61 1.27 8.20 -14.59
CA ASP A 61 2.48 7.91 -15.38
C ASP A 61 3.75 7.90 -14.51
N ALA A 62 3.85 8.82 -13.55
CA ALA A 62 4.98 8.86 -12.62
C ALA A 62 5.00 7.64 -11.69
N VAL A 63 3.82 7.20 -11.22
CA VAL A 63 3.69 5.98 -10.41
C VAL A 63 4.02 4.74 -11.23
N THR A 64 3.54 4.65 -12.47
CA THR A 64 3.85 3.58 -13.41
C THR A 64 5.36 3.47 -13.65
N ALA A 65 6.02 4.58 -14.00
CA ALA A 65 7.47 4.62 -14.19
C ALA A 65 8.24 4.15 -12.94
N HIS A 66 7.78 4.55 -11.75
CA HIS A 66 8.36 4.10 -10.49
C HIS A 66 8.17 2.59 -10.25
N VAL A 67 6.96 2.06 -10.47
CA VAL A 67 6.66 0.62 -10.32
C VAL A 67 7.48 -0.20 -11.31
N ASP A 68 7.62 0.25 -12.55
CA ASP A 68 8.44 -0.42 -13.55
C ASP A 68 9.92 -0.42 -13.18
N ALA A 69 10.45 0.68 -12.66
CA ALA A 69 11.82 0.74 -12.15
C ALA A 69 12.08 -0.21 -10.96
N LEU A 70 11.04 -0.57 -10.20
CA LEU A 70 11.14 -1.58 -9.14
C LEU A 70 11.17 -3.01 -9.68
N ARG A 71 10.47 -3.27 -10.78
CA ARG A 71 10.38 -4.57 -11.45
C ARG A 71 11.63 -4.89 -12.27
N ARG A 72 12.33 -3.87 -12.77
CA ARG A 72 13.58 -4.06 -13.51
C ARG A 72 14.64 -4.72 -12.62
N PRO A 73 15.30 -5.79 -13.10
CA PRO A 73 16.47 -6.35 -12.43
C PRO A 73 17.56 -5.27 -12.39
N HIS A 74 17.90 -4.80 -11.19
CA HIS A 74 19.03 -3.89 -11.01
C HIS A 74 20.23 -4.71 -10.55
N PRO A 75 21.40 -4.67 -11.23
CA PRO A 75 22.57 -5.48 -10.85
C PRO A 75 23.01 -5.26 -9.39
N GLU A 76 22.83 -4.05 -8.86
CA GLU A 76 23.09 -3.72 -7.44
C GLU A 76 22.07 -4.33 -6.47
N ARG A 77 20.82 -4.59 -6.91
CA ARG A 77 19.82 -5.32 -6.11
C ARG A 77 20.13 -6.82 -6.07
N THR A 78 20.78 -7.35 -7.11
CA THR A 78 21.20 -8.76 -7.20
C THR A 78 22.37 -9.11 -6.29
N MET A 79 23.29 -8.17 -6.03
CA MET A 79 24.32 -8.38 -4.99
C MET A 79 23.77 -8.22 -3.57
N ALA A 80 22.72 -7.42 -3.38
CA ALA A 80 22.03 -7.24 -2.10
C ALA A 80 21.01 -8.34 -1.76
N LEU A 81 20.82 -9.31 -2.66
CA LEU A 81 19.86 -10.43 -2.54
C LEU A 81 20.34 -11.54 -1.59
N GLY A 82 21.62 -11.56 -1.21
CA GLY A 82 22.17 -12.50 -0.22
C GLY A 82 21.77 -12.21 1.23
N ASP A 83 21.54 -10.94 1.58
CA ASP A 83 21.47 -10.50 3.00
C ASP A 83 20.17 -9.77 3.38
N GLY A 84 19.03 -10.14 2.80
CA GLY A 84 17.73 -9.64 3.25
C GLY A 84 17.46 -8.15 2.93
N ARG A 85 18.23 -7.49 2.06
CA ARG A 85 17.95 -6.10 1.66
C ARG A 85 16.78 -5.93 0.68
N VAL A 86 16.37 -6.98 -0.05
CA VAL A 86 15.10 -6.96 -0.80
C VAL A 86 13.90 -6.83 0.14
N ALA A 87 14.06 -7.13 1.44
CA ALA A 87 13.06 -6.80 2.46
C ALA A 87 12.78 -5.29 2.55
N ARG A 88 13.73 -4.42 2.19
CA ARG A 88 13.66 -2.96 2.37
C ARG A 88 12.98 -2.21 1.22
N THR A 89 12.95 -2.76 0.00
CA THR A 89 12.45 -2.04 -1.20
C THR A 89 10.92 -1.84 -1.26
N PHE A 90 10.14 -2.66 -0.54
CA PHE A 90 8.68 -2.48 -0.47
C PHE A 90 8.25 -1.48 0.62
N GLY A 91 9.12 -1.20 1.60
CA GLY A 91 8.83 -0.29 2.71
C GLY A 91 9.33 1.14 2.52
N HIS A 92 10.18 1.41 1.51
CA HIS A 92 10.66 2.76 1.25
C HIS A 92 9.79 3.49 0.24
N PRO A 93 9.42 4.75 0.52
CA PRO A 93 8.77 5.59 -0.47
C PRO A 93 9.73 5.82 -1.66
N PRO A 94 9.19 6.17 -2.84
CA PRO A 94 10.00 6.61 -3.96
C PRO A 94 10.97 7.73 -3.54
N ALA A 95 12.20 7.68 -4.05
CA ALA A 95 13.17 8.77 -3.85
C ALA A 95 12.74 10.05 -4.59
N ASP A 96 12.03 9.89 -5.72
CA ASP A 96 11.41 10.98 -6.45
C ASP A 96 10.14 11.45 -5.70
N PRO A 97 10.05 12.75 -5.36
CA PRO A 97 8.92 13.30 -4.62
C PRO A 97 7.58 13.18 -5.37
N LEU A 98 7.57 13.16 -6.71
CA LEU A 98 6.33 13.10 -7.49
C LEU A 98 5.58 11.77 -7.35
N PRO A 99 6.18 10.59 -7.67
CA PRO A 99 5.55 9.30 -7.43
C PRO A 99 5.32 9.04 -5.93
N ALA A 100 6.15 9.60 -5.04
CA ALA A 100 5.92 9.48 -3.60
C ALA A 100 4.64 10.20 -3.18
N ALA A 101 4.44 11.44 -3.62
CA ALA A 101 3.23 12.21 -3.36
C ALA A 101 1.99 11.55 -3.98
N ALA A 102 2.09 11.04 -5.21
CA ALA A 102 0.99 10.35 -5.89
C ALA A 102 0.59 9.06 -5.15
N LEU A 103 1.54 8.21 -4.78
CA LEU A 103 1.26 6.99 -3.99
C LEU A 103 0.66 7.30 -2.61
N MET A 104 1.10 8.36 -1.95
CA MET A 104 0.51 8.80 -0.69
C MET A 104 -0.91 9.32 -0.88
N ALA A 105 -1.18 10.07 -1.95
CA ALA A 105 -2.53 10.56 -2.25
C ALA A 105 -3.50 9.40 -2.50
N LEU A 106 -3.11 8.40 -3.29
CA LEU A 106 -3.88 7.17 -3.52
C LEU A 106 -4.17 6.44 -2.22
N THR A 107 -3.15 6.28 -1.39
CA THR A 107 -3.25 5.57 -0.12
C THR A 107 -4.21 6.26 0.85
N VAL A 108 -4.07 7.58 1.00
CA VAL A 108 -4.93 8.34 1.90
C VAL A 108 -6.37 8.37 1.40
N ALA A 109 -6.59 8.47 0.08
CA ALA A 109 -7.94 8.39 -0.50
C ALA A 109 -8.65 7.07 -0.15
N ILE A 110 -7.93 5.94 -0.17
CA ILE A 110 -8.46 4.65 0.26
C ILE A 110 -8.78 4.65 1.76
N LEU A 111 -7.87 5.14 2.60
CA LEU A 111 -8.00 5.04 4.06
C LEU A 111 -9.02 6.01 4.65
N ASP A 112 -9.21 7.17 4.02
CA ASP A 112 -10.21 8.16 4.43
C ASP A 112 -11.64 7.78 3.96
N ASP A 113 -11.78 6.89 2.97
CA ASP A 113 -13.06 6.31 2.58
C ASP A 113 -13.47 5.18 3.56
N PRO A 114 -14.61 5.30 4.29
CA PRO A 114 -15.13 4.21 5.12
C PRO A 114 -15.38 2.91 4.35
N SER A 115 -15.63 3.02 3.04
CA SER A 115 -15.81 1.90 2.11
C SER A 115 -14.54 1.53 1.35
N GLY A 116 -13.38 2.09 1.68
CA GLY A 116 -12.12 1.85 0.99
C GLY A 116 -11.64 0.40 0.99
N HIS A 117 -12.20 -0.43 1.89
CA HIS A 117 -12.00 -1.88 1.87
C HIS A 117 -12.53 -2.53 0.58
N HIS A 118 -13.60 -2.01 -0.03
CA HIS A 118 -14.08 -2.44 -1.34
C HIS A 118 -13.08 -2.14 -2.46
N THR A 119 -12.28 -1.08 -2.31
CA THR A 119 -11.18 -0.77 -3.23
C THR A 119 -9.97 -1.67 -2.99
N LEU A 120 -9.62 -1.96 -1.74
CA LEU A 120 -8.46 -2.79 -1.39
C LEU A 120 -8.64 -4.27 -1.75
N LEU A 121 -9.83 -4.83 -1.58
CA LEU A 121 -10.08 -6.26 -1.82
C LEU A 121 -9.72 -6.70 -3.25
N PRO A 122 -10.21 -6.05 -4.33
CA PRO A 122 -9.83 -6.38 -5.70
C PRO A 122 -8.32 -6.28 -5.96
N LEU A 123 -7.68 -5.22 -5.45
CA LEU A 123 -6.23 -5.01 -5.60
C LEU A 123 -5.43 -6.15 -4.97
N LEU A 124 -5.80 -6.55 -3.75
CA LEU A 124 -5.15 -7.63 -3.03
C LEU A 124 -5.40 -8.99 -3.66
N SER A 125 -6.62 -9.23 -4.17
CA SER A 125 -6.98 -10.49 -4.84
C SER A 125 -6.32 -10.66 -6.21
N ALA A 126 -5.84 -9.58 -6.83
CA ALA A 126 -5.04 -9.63 -8.04
C ALA A 126 -3.57 -10.01 -7.79
N LEU A 127 -3.11 -9.97 -6.54
CA LEU A 127 -1.75 -10.39 -6.20
C LEU A 127 -1.63 -11.92 -6.24
N PRO A 128 -0.71 -12.50 -7.02
CA PRO A 128 -0.46 -13.93 -6.96
C PRO A 128 -0.07 -14.34 -5.54
N SER A 129 -0.64 -15.43 -5.04
CA SER A 129 -0.40 -15.94 -3.69
C SER A 129 1.08 -16.28 -3.41
N THR A 130 1.84 -16.57 -4.47
CA THR A 130 3.28 -16.84 -4.45
C THR A 130 4.15 -15.59 -4.54
N SER A 131 3.57 -14.42 -4.83
CA SER A 131 4.32 -13.18 -4.95
C SER A 131 4.87 -12.72 -3.60
N THR A 132 6.09 -12.17 -3.60
CA THR A 132 6.70 -11.61 -2.40
C THR A 132 5.84 -10.51 -1.77
N ALA A 133 5.12 -9.72 -2.59
CA ALA A 133 4.20 -8.70 -2.11
C ALA A 133 3.06 -9.31 -1.28
N HIS A 134 2.41 -10.36 -1.80
CA HIS A 134 1.33 -11.06 -1.09
C HIS A 134 1.82 -11.69 0.23
N ILE A 135 2.96 -12.38 0.20
CA ILE A 135 3.54 -13.02 1.39
C ILE A 135 3.81 -11.99 2.50
N ARG A 136 4.42 -10.85 2.14
CA ARG A 136 4.74 -9.79 3.11
C ARG A 136 3.51 -9.10 3.65
N LEU A 137 2.51 -8.84 2.82
CA LEU A 137 1.24 -8.27 3.25
C LEU A 137 0.57 -9.19 4.30
N ARG A 138 0.61 -10.51 4.11
CA ARG A 138 0.11 -11.46 5.11
C ARG A 138 0.91 -11.45 6.41
N GLN A 139 2.24 -11.39 6.32
CA GLN A 139 3.11 -11.29 7.51
C GLN A 139 2.90 -9.98 8.28
N HIS A 140 2.57 -8.89 7.58
CA HIS A 140 2.32 -7.57 8.17
C HIS A 140 0.91 -7.42 8.76
N ALA A 141 -0.05 -8.24 8.33
CA ALA A 141 -1.45 -8.16 8.75
C ALA A 141 -1.66 -8.11 10.28
N PRO A 142 -0.98 -8.90 11.13
CA PRO A 142 -1.17 -8.84 12.59
C PRO A 142 -0.82 -7.49 13.23
N HIS A 143 -0.13 -6.60 12.51
CA HIS A 143 0.26 -5.28 12.99
C HIS A 143 -0.67 -4.17 12.47
N CYS A 144 -1.59 -4.49 11.57
CA CYS A 144 -2.55 -3.55 11.01
C CYS A 144 -3.78 -3.38 11.91
N SER A 145 -4.63 -2.40 11.62
CA SER A 145 -5.92 -2.25 12.30
C SER A 145 -6.81 -3.49 12.10
N PRO A 146 -7.85 -3.69 12.94
CA PRO A 146 -8.79 -4.80 12.78
C PRO A 146 -9.43 -4.86 11.38
N MET A 147 -9.89 -3.73 10.84
CA MET A 147 -10.48 -3.68 9.49
C MET A 147 -9.45 -4.02 8.40
N MET A 148 -8.27 -3.42 8.42
CA MET A 148 -7.21 -3.74 7.46
C MET A 148 -6.80 -5.22 7.54
N THR A 149 -6.69 -5.77 8.75
CA THR A 149 -6.41 -7.20 8.97
C THR A 149 -7.49 -8.08 8.34
N ALA A 150 -8.77 -7.72 8.50
CA ALA A 150 -9.88 -8.45 7.90
C ALA A 150 -9.79 -8.44 6.37
N VAL A 151 -9.48 -7.29 5.77
CA VAL A 151 -9.29 -7.13 4.31
C VAL A 151 -8.12 -7.97 3.80
N LEU A 152 -6.96 -7.89 4.46
CA LEU A 152 -5.77 -8.65 4.09
C LEU A 152 -6.02 -10.17 4.15
N ARG A 153 -6.75 -10.64 5.15
CA ARG A 153 -7.13 -12.07 5.28
C ARG A 153 -8.24 -12.48 4.31
N GLY A 154 -9.20 -11.58 4.05
CA GLY A 154 -10.34 -11.81 3.16
C GLY A 154 -9.92 -11.99 1.69
N SER A 155 -8.89 -11.28 1.25
CA SER A 155 -8.38 -11.37 -0.13
C SER A 155 -7.90 -12.77 -0.55
N VAL A 156 -7.54 -13.64 0.41
CA VAL A 156 -7.11 -15.04 0.19
C VAL A 156 -8.28 -15.95 -0.17
N ARG A 157 -9.51 -15.55 0.16
CA ARG A 157 -10.72 -16.37 -0.06
C ARG A 157 -11.42 -16.09 -1.37
N LEU A 158 -11.04 -15.02 -2.07
CA LEU A 158 -11.60 -14.69 -3.36
C LEU A 158 -10.86 -15.50 -4.43
N PRO A 159 -11.56 -16.28 -5.27
CA PRO A 159 -10.92 -17.04 -6.33
C PRO A 159 -10.17 -16.06 -7.25
N HIS A 160 -8.87 -16.32 -7.47
CA HIS A 160 -8.11 -15.58 -8.47
C HIS A 160 -8.81 -15.76 -9.82
N LYS A 161 -9.37 -14.69 -10.35
CA LYS A 161 -9.87 -14.69 -11.72
C LYS A 161 -8.64 -14.85 -12.61
N ALA A 162 -8.45 -16.04 -13.17
CA ALA A 162 -7.40 -16.30 -14.13
C ALA A 162 -7.60 -15.33 -15.30
N VAL A 163 -6.72 -14.35 -15.42
CA VAL A 163 -6.62 -13.54 -16.64
C VAL A 163 -5.78 -14.38 -17.59
N GLY A 164 -6.41 -14.84 -18.67
CA GLY A 164 -5.79 -15.61 -19.74
C GLY A 164 -4.94 -14.75 -20.67
#